data_AF-A0A523VRG4-F1
#
_entry.id   AF-A0A523VRG4-F1
#
_cell.length_a   1.000
_cell.length_b   1.000
_cell.length_c   1.000
_cell.angle_alpha   90.00
_cell.angle_beta   90.00
_cell.angle_gamma   90.00
#
_symmetry.space_group_name_H-M   'P 1'
#
loop_
_entity.id
_entity.type
_entity.pdbx_description
1 polymer ?
#
loop_
_entity_poly.entity_id
_entity_poly.type
_entity_poly.pdbx_seq_one_letter_code
_entity_poly.pdbx_strand_id
1 'polypeptide(L)' 'MVADSPNRDLIGISGTVIKETRNTFIVLNGNKKKTVAKNQATFHFTLADATIVEVDGRVLFGRPEERIKKRIRRLW' A
#
# COMPACT_ATOMS: atom_id res chain seq x y z
N MET A 1 -1.83 -7.06 1.96
CA MET A 1 -0.58 -7.45 2.64
C MET A 1 0.61 -6.79 1.94
N VAL A 2 1.77 -6.72 2.58
CA VAL A 2 3.02 -6.30 1.92
C VAL A 2 3.62 -7.51 1.22
N ALA A 3 3.68 -7.46 -0.11
CA ALA A 3 4.17 -8.56 -0.95
C ALA A 3 5.70 -8.52 -1.06
N ASP A 4 6.26 -7.32 -1.22
CA ASP A 4 7.71 -7.10 -1.33
C ASP A 4 8.13 -5.79 -0.66
N SER A 5 9.33 -5.76 -0.09
CA SER A 5 9.91 -4.59 0.57
C SER A 5 11.41 -4.86 0.86
N PRO A 6 12.31 -3.85 0.76
CA PRO A 6 13.70 -4.01 1.12
C PRO A 6 13.90 -4.32 2.61
N ASN A 7 12.95 -3.88 3.45
CA ASN A 7 12.90 -4.31 4.84
C ASN A 7 12.12 -5.63 4.94
N ARG A 8 12.83 -6.72 5.20
CA ARG A 8 12.30 -8.09 5.27
C ARG A 8 11.30 -8.28 6.42
N ASP A 9 11.44 -7.53 7.51
CA ASP A 9 10.50 -7.56 8.64
C ASP A 9 9.10 -7.02 8.29
N LEU A 10 8.99 -6.31 7.16
CA LEU A 10 7.72 -5.77 6.68
C LEU A 10 7.01 -6.72 5.71
N ILE A 11 7.72 -7.68 5.12
CA ILE A 11 7.17 -8.63 4.15
C ILE A 11 6.18 -9.56 4.86
N GLY A 12 5.04 -9.81 4.23
CA GLY A 12 3.99 -10.67 4.80
C GLY A 12 3.14 -10.01 5.87
N ILE A 13 3.39 -8.74 6.23
CA ILE A 13 2.47 -7.98 7.08
C ILE A 13 1.12 -7.84 6.36
N SER A 14 0.10 -8.48 6.92
CA SER A 14 -1.30 -8.34 6.54
C SER A 14 -2.05 -7.57 7.62
N GLY A 15 -3.13 -6.91 7.22
CA GLY A 15 -3.92 -6.08 8.13
C GLY A 15 -4.63 -4.94 7.41
N THR A 16 -5.37 -4.16 8.19
CA THR A 16 -6.16 -3.04 7.68
C THR A 16 -5.33 -1.77 7.66
N VAL A 17 -5.34 -1.04 6.54
CA VAL A 17 -4.71 0.28 6.46
C VAL A 17 -5.56 1.28 7.24
N ILE A 18 -5.05 1.75 8.38
CA ILE A 18 -5.78 2.69 9.25
C ILE A 18 -5.47 4.15 8.93
N LYS A 19 -4.31 4.42 8.32
CA LYS A 19 -3.91 5.79 7.97
C LYS A 19 -2.99 5.79 6.77
N GLU A 20 -3.23 6.73 5.88
CA GLU A 20 -2.39 7.05 4.73
C GLU A 20 -1.73 8.41 4.96
N THR A 21 -0.42 8.47 4.76
CA THR A 21 0.31 9.74 4.65
C THR A 21 0.86 9.90 3.23
N ARG A 22 1.57 11.01 2.96
CA ARG A 22 2.18 11.27 1.65
C ARG A 22 3.11 10.15 1.19
N ASN A 23 3.87 9.55 2.12
CA ASN A 23 4.95 8.61 1.81
C ASN A 23 4.74 7.23 2.45
N THR A 24 3.88 7.11 3.46
CA THR A 24 3.75 5.89 4.26
C THR A 24 2.29 5.46 4.43
N PHE A 25 2.10 4.16 4.64
CA PHE A 25 0.88 3.58 5.15
C PHE A 25 1.09 3.09 6.58
N ILE A 26 0.09 3.28 7.42
CA ILE A 26 0.02 2.65 8.74
C ILE A 26 -0.97 1.50 8.64
N VAL A 27 -0.43 0.28 8.73
CA VAL A 27 -1.18 -0.97 8.71
C VAL A 27 -1.37 -1.45 10.15
N LEU A 28 -2.58 -1.80 10.50
CA LEU A 28 -2.92 -2.42 11.77
C LEU A 28 -2.94 -3.94 11.57
N ASN A 29 -1.96 -4.62 12.17
CA ASN A 29 -1.89 -6.08 12.21
C ASN A 29 -2.24 -6.54 13.64
N GLY A 30 -3.46 -7.02 13.84
CA GLY A 30 -4.03 -7.27 15.16
C GLY A 30 -4.04 -5.99 16.00
N ASN A 31 -3.30 -5.97 17.11
CA ASN A 31 -3.15 -4.78 17.97
C ASN A 31 -1.88 -3.97 17.70
N LYS A 32 -1.04 -4.39 16.75
CA LYS A 32 0.24 -3.71 16.45
C LYS A 32 0.09 -2.81 15.22
N LYS A 33 0.48 -1.54 15.37
CA LYS A 33 0.59 -0.59 14.27
C LYS A 33 1.96 -0.74 13.62
N LYS A 34 1.98 -0.89 12.31
CA LYS A 34 3.20 -1.02 11.50
C LYS A 34 3.19 0.04 10.41
N THR A 35 4.27 0.79 10.34
CA THR A 35 4.45 1.83 9.32
C THR A 35 5.23 1.25 8.16
N VAL A 36 4.67 1.31 6.96
CA VAL A 36 5.28 0.81 5.72
C VAL A 36 5.46 1.97 4.76
N ALA A 37 6.67 2.12 4.22
CA ALA A 37 6.98 3.15 3.23
C ALA A 37 6.47 2.74 1.85
N LYS A 38 5.69 3.61 1.19
CA LYS A 38 5.07 3.30 -0.11
C LYS A 38 6.10 3.16 -1.22
N ASN A 39 7.08 4.06 -1.28
CA ASN A 39 8.07 4.10 -2.37
C ASN A 39 8.97 2.86 -2.47
N GLN A 40 8.99 2.02 -1.45
CA GLN A 40 9.88 0.88 -1.32
C GLN A 40 9.12 -0.43 -1.18
N ALA A 41 7.78 -0.43 -1.19
CA ALA A 41 7.01 -1.63 -0.94
C ALA A 41 5.96 -1.88 -2.03
N THR A 42 5.77 -3.15 -2.35
CA THR A 42 4.68 -3.64 -3.20
C THR A 42 3.56 -4.17 -2.31
N PHE A 43 2.32 -3.75 -2.59
CA PHE A 43 1.16 -4.06 -1.78
C PHE A 43 0.19 -4.94 -2.56
N HIS A 44 -0.33 -5.97 -1.90
CA HIS A 44 -1.48 -6.74 -2.36
C HIS A 44 -2.74 -6.24 -1.66
N PHE A 45 -3.68 -5.69 -2.42
CA PHE A 45 -4.99 -5.29 -1.93
C PHE A 45 -6.01 -6.35 -2.32
N THR A 46 -6.77 -6.83 -1.35
CA THR A 46 -7.90 -7.73 -1.58
C THR A 46 -9.14 -6.87 -1.75
N LEU A 47 -9.77 -6.97 -2.92
CA LEU A 47 -11.03 -6.32 -3.24
C LEU A 47 -12.21 -7.12 -2.64
N ALA A 48 -13.41 -6.53 -2.62
CA ALA A 48 -14.61 -7.14 -2.06
C ALA A 48 -15.05 -8.42 -2.79
N ASP A 49 -14.64 -8.58 -4.04
CA ASP A 49 -14.85 -9.76 -4.90
C ASP A 49 -13.78 -10.85 -4.71
N ALA A 50 -12.93 -10.72 -3.68
CA ALA A 50 -11.76 -11.55 -3.41
C ALA A 50 -10.63 -11.45 -4.44
N THR A 51 -10.70 -10.55 -5.41
CA THR A 51 -9.60 -10.30 -6.35
C THR A 51 -8.40 -9.69 -5.61
N ILE A 52 -7.22 -10.27 -5.81
CA ILE A 52 -5.96 -9.75 -5.27
C ILE A 52 -5.32 -8.86 -6.34
N VAL A 53 -5.17 -7.58 -6.02
CA VAL A 53 -4.52 -6.60 -6.89
C VAL A 53 -3.14 -6.28 -6.34
N GLU A 54 -2.12 -6.52 -7.15
CA GLU A 54 -0.76 -6.07 -6.86
C GLU A 54 -0.58 -4.61 -7.29
N VAL A 55 -0.08 -3.79 -6.36
CA VAL A 55 0.14 -2.36 -6.55
C VAL A 55 1.52 -1.99 -6.06
N ASP A 56 2.36 -1.47 -6.96
CA ASP A 56 3.63 -0.86 -6.60
C ASP A 56 3.37 0.43 -5.82
N GLY A 57 3.90 0.55 -4.60
CA GLY A 57 3.65 1.74 -3.79
C GLY A 57 4.26 3.03 -4.36
N ARG A 58 5.14 2.95 -5.37
CA ARG A 58 5.59 4.12 -6.15
C ARG A 58 4.43 4.82 -6.87
N VAL A 59 3.40 4.08 -7.32
CA VAL A 59 2.21 4.70 -7.94
C VAL A 59 1.29 5.37 -6.91
N LEU A 60 1.43 4.98 -5.64
CA LEU A 60 0.68 5.53 -4.49
C LEU A 60 1.43 6.67 -3.80
N PHE A 61 2.53 7.15 -4.39
CA PHE A 61 3.34 8.24 -3.86
C PHE A 61 2.62 9.59 -4.02
N GLY A 62 2.44 10.32 -2.91
CA GLY A 62 1.69 11.58 -2.87
C GLY A 62 0.53 11.53 -1.88
N ARG A 63 -0.12 12.67 -1.64
CA ARG A 63 -1.32 12.71 -0.79
C ARG A 63 -2.52 12.09 -1.51
N PRO A 64 -3.49 11.48 -0.81
CA PRO A 64 -4.68 10.88 -1.42
C PRO A 64 -5.41 11.84 -2.37
N GLU A 65 -5.56 13.09 -1.93
CA GLU A 65 -6.20 14.19 -2.67
C GLU A 65 -5.46 14.61 -3.94
N GLU A 66 -4.13 14.49 -3.96
CA GLU A 66 -3.32 14.72 -5.17
C GLU A 66 -3.46 13.55 -6.15
N ARG A 67 -3.64 12.32 -5.64
CA ARG A 67 -3.77 11.12 -6.46
C ARG A 67 -5.09 11.05 -7.22
N ILE A 68 -6.20 11.49 -6.62
CA ILE A 68 -7.52 11.51 -7.29
C ILE A 68 -7.50 12.39 -8.55
N LYS A 69 -6.68 13.45 -8.56
CA LYS A 69 -6.53 14.35 -9.72
C LYS A 69 -5.67 13.77 -10.84
N LYS A 70 -4.83 12.77 -10.55
CA LYS A 70 -3.99 12.11 -11.57
C LYS A 70 -4.84 11.13 -12.37
N ARG A 71 -5.06 11.42 -13.65
CA ARG A 71 -5.52 10.43 -14.62
C ARG A 71 -4.42 9.38 -14.77
N ILE A 72 -4.57 8.24 -14.11
CA ILE A 72 -3.69 7.09 -14.31
C ILE A 72 -3.90 6.64 -15.76
N ARG A 73 -2.90 6.88 -16.62
CA ARG A 73 -2.88 6.31 -17.97
C ARG A 73 -2.88 4.80 -17.81
N ARG A 74 -3.88 4.13 -18.38
CA ARG A 74 -3.89 2.67 -18.52
C ARG A 74 -2.65 2.30 -19.33
N LEU A 75 -1.71 1.60 -18.68
CA LEU A 75 -0.61 0.93 -19.36
C LEU A 75 -1.23 -0.33 -19.96
N TRP A 76 -1.49 -0.28 -21.27
CA TRP A 76 -1.88 -1.42 -22.10
C TRP A 76 -0.68 -1.78 -22.97
#